data_AF-A0A656IH77-F1
#
_entry.id   AF-A0A656IH77-F1
#
_cell.length_a   1.000
_cell.length_b   1.000
_cell.length_c   1.000
_cell.angle_alpha   90.00
_cell.angle_beta   90.00
_cell.angle_gamma   90.00
#
_symmetry.space_group_name_H-M   'P 1'
#
loop_
_entity.id
_entity.type
_entity.pdbx_description
1 polymer ?
#
loop_
_entity_poly.entity_id
_entity_poly.type
_entity_poly.pdbx_seq_one_letter_code
_entity_poly.pdbx_strand_id
1 'polypeptide(L)'
;MLFSAVAVNLPKVGFNFTTDQLFMLTALPSVSGALLRVPYSFMVPLFGGRRWTAFSTGILIVPCVWLGFAVQDTSTPFSTFIIISLLCGFAGANFASSMANISFFFPKQKQGGALGLNGGLGNMGVSVMQLVAPLVVSLSIFAAFGSHGVEQPDGSQLYLANAAWIWVPFLAIFTLAAWFGMNELATSKASLKEQLPVLKRGHLWIMSLLYLATFGSFIGFSAGFAMLSKTQFPDVQILHYAFFGPFIGALARSAGGAISDRLGGTRVTLINFVLMAIFSGLLFLTLPTGGVGGSFIAFYGVFLALFLTAGLGSGSTFQMISVIFRKLTMDRVKAEGGSDERAMREAATDTAAALGFISAIGAIGGFFIPKAFGSSLALTGSPVGAMKVFLIFYIACVVITWAVYGRHSKNKK
;
A
#
# COMPACT_ATOMS: atom_id res chain seq x y z
N MET A 1 -1.72 -7.65 -2.23
CA MET A 1 -1.35 -7.39 -3.64
C MET A 1 -1.41 -8.64 -4.52
N LEU A 2 -2.15 -9.69 -4.15
CA LEU A 2 -2.14 -10.98 -4.86
C LEU A 2 -2.46 -10.87 -6.36
N PHE A 3 -3.44 -10.03 -6.71
CA PHE A 3 -3.83 -9.77 -8.10
C PHE A 3 -2.75 -9.11 -8.97
N SER A 4 -1.72 -8.48 -8.39
CA SER A 4 -0.62 -7.89 -9.19
C SER A 4 0.21 -8.93 -9.95
N ALA A 5 0.26 -10.19 -9.47
CA ALA A 5 0.87 -11.31 -10.17
C ALA A 5 -0.18 -12.16 -10.91
N VAL A 6 -1.33 -12.40 -10.27
CA VAL A 6 -2.39 -13.25 -10.85
C VAL A 6 -3.00 -12.64 -12.11
N ALA A 7 -3.32 -11.35 -12.12
CA ALA A 7 -3.99 -10.71 -13.26
C ALA A 7 -3.16 -10.77 -14.55
N VAL A 8 -1.83 -10.73 -14.45
CA VAL A 8 -0.90 -10.86 -15.60
C VAL A 8 -0.96 -12.26 -16.22
N ASN A 9 -1.28 -13.28 -15.43
CA ASN A 9 -1.31 -14.68 -15.84
C ASN A 9 -2.73 -15.20 -16.15
N LEU A 10 -3.80 -14.45 -15.84
CA LEU A 10 -5.18 -14.87 -16.16
C LEU A 10 -5.38 -15.19 -17.66
N PRO A 11 -4.87 -14.37 -18.61
CA PRO A 11 -4.96 -14.73 -20.03
C PRO A 11 -4.20 -16.01 -20.40
N LYS A 12 -3.11 -16.31 -19.69
CA LYS A 12 -2.27 -17.51 -19.93
C LYS A 12 -2.95 -18.82 -19.51
N VAL A 13 -4.04 -18.74 -18.75
CA VAL A 13 -4.86 -19.90 -18.35
C VAL A 13 -6.24 -19.88 -19.00
N GLY A 14 -6.45 -19.03 -20.02
CA GLY A 14 -7.66 -19.03 -20.85
C GLY A 14 -8.74 -18.01 -20.50
N PHE A 15 -8.53 -17.12 -19.52
CA PHE A 15 -9.48 -16.02 -19.26
C PHE A 15 -9.34 -14.89 -20.28
N ASN A 16 -10.47 -14.45 -20.84
CA ASN A 16 -10.53 -13.39 -21.85
C ASN A 16 -11.02 -12.04 -21.28
N PHE A 17 -10.54 -11.66 -20.09
CA PHE A 17 -10.86 -10.34 -19.51
C PHE A 17 -10.12 -9.22 -20.25
N THR A 18 -10.77 -8.07 -20.38
CA THR A 18 -10.16 -6.88 -21.00
C THR A 18 -9.01 -6.34 -20.14
N THR A 19 -8.11 -5.55 -20.74
CA THR A 19 -7.02 -4.89 -20.01
C THR A 19 -7.54 -4.04 -18.84
N ASP A 20 -8.64 -3.29 -19.03
CA ASP A 20 -9.22 -2.48 -17.95
C ASP A 20 -9.81 -3.35 -16.83
N GLN A 21 -10.42 -4.50 -17.18
CA GLN A 21 -10.90 -5.47 -16.20
C GLN A 21 -9.73 -6.05 -15.37
N LEU A 22 -8.61 -6.38 -16.00
CA LEU A 22 -7.42 -6.87 -15.29
C LEU A 22 -6.84 -5.80 -14.36
N PHE A 23 -6.73 -4.54 -14.80
CA PHE A 23 -6.33 -3.43 -13.94
C PHE A 23 -7.31 -3.23 -12.77
N MET A 24 -8.62 -3.33 -13.01
CA MET A 24 -9.65 -3.24 -11.98
C MET A 24 -9.43 -4.28 -10.87
N LEU A 25 -9.12 -5.53 -11.24
CA LEU A 25 -8.84 -6.59 -10.26
C LEU A 25 -7.60 -6.29 -9.41
N THR A 26 -6.60 -5.60 -9.96
CA THR A 26 -5.44 -5.12 -9.16
C THR A 26 -5.79 -3.94 -8.25
N ALA A 27 -6.77 -3.13 -8.63
CA ALA A 27 -7.14 -1.87 -8.00
C ALA A 27 -8.10 -2.03 -6.81
N LEU A 28 -9.13 -2.87 -6.95
CA LEU A 28 -10.22 -3.03 -5.97
C LEU A 28 -9.82 -3.44 -4.55
N PRO A 29 -8.75 -4.23 -4.29
CA PRO A 29 -8.37 -4.57 -2.93
C PRO A 29 -8.03 -3.32 -2.10
N SER A 30 -7.57 -2.25 -2.75
CA SER A 30 -7.30 -0.98 -2.09
C SER A 30 -8.56 -0.22 -1.68
N VAL A 31 -9.71 -0.44 -2.33
CA VAL A 31 -10.99 0.18 -1.96
C VAL A 31 -11.50 -0.38 -0.64
N SER A 32 -11.72 -1.70 -0.58
CA SER A 32 -12.16 -2.35 0.66
C SER A 32 -11.12 -2.21 1.78
N GLY A 33 -9.83 -2.29 1.44
CA GLY A 33 -8.75 -2.03 2.39
C GLY A 33 -8.79 -0.62 2.98
N ALA A 34 -8.97 0.42 2.16
CA ALA A 34 -9.08 1.80 2.64
C ALA A 34 -10.30 1.99 3.55
N LEU A 35 -11.46 1.48 3.14
CA LEU A 35 -12.72 1.60 3.90
C LEU A 35 -12.64 0.89 5.26
N LEU A 36 -12.01 -0.28 5.31
CA LEU A 36 -11.93 -1.10 6.52
C LEU A 36 -10.81 -0.69 7.47
N ARG A 37 -9.81 0.10 7.04
CA ARG A 37 -8.70 0.53 7.92
C ARG A 37 -9.17 1.23 9.19
N VAL A 38 -10.11 2.15 9.06
CA VAL A 38 -10.67 2.89 10.20
C VAL A 38 -11.40 1.92 11.15
N PRO A 39 -12.40 1.14 10.70
CA PRO A 39 -13.01 0.07 11.51
C PRO A 39 -11.99 -0.86 12.19
N TYR A 40 -10.98 -1.35 11.46
CA TYR A 40 -9.98 -2.29 11.97
C TYR A 40 -9.16 -1.70 13.13
N SER A 41 -8.84 -0.40 13.07
CA SER A 41 -8.12 0.27 14.17
C SER A 41 -8.89 0.22 15.50
N PHE A 42 -10.23 0.16 15.43
CA PHE A 42 -11.10 0.10 16.60
C PHE A 42 -11.38 -1.32 17.09
N MET A 43 -11.10 -2.33 16.27
CA MET A 43 -11.32 -3.72 16.66
C MET A 43 -10.32 -4.20 17.70
N VAL A 44 -9.11 -3.63 17.72
CA VAL A 44 -8.08 -3.99 18.70
C VAL A 44 -8.49 -3.61 20.13
N PRO A 45 -8.95 -2.38 20.43
CA PRO A 45 -9.50 -2.07 21.77
C PRO A 45 -10.75 -2.86 22.17
N LEU A 46 -11.53 -3.37 21.20
CA LEU A 46 -12.77 -4.10 21.47
C LEU A 46 -12.54 -5.59 21.73
N PHE A 47 -11.81 -6.24 20.82
CA PHE A 47 -11.54 -7.67 20.81
C PHE A 47 -10.13 -8.00 21.29
N GLY A 48 -9.30 -7.03 21.60
CA GLY A 48 -7.91 -7.27 21.98
C GLY A 48 -7.01 -7.61 20.78
N GLY A 49 -5.71 -7.32 20.94
CA GLY A 49 -4.67 -7.52 19.94
C GLY A 49 -4.43 -8.97 19.57
N ARG A 50 -4.40 -9.89 20.54
CA ARG A 50 -4.15 -11.32 20.31
C ARG A 50 -5.27 -11.94 19.47
N ARG A 51 -6.52 -11.80 19.92
CA ARG A 51 -7.67 -12.40 19.23
C ARG A 51 -7.90 -11.76 17.86
N TRP A 52 -7.82 -10.43 17.77
CA TRP A 52 -8.03 -9.74 16.50
C TRP A 52 -6.94 -10.05 15.48
N THR A 53 -5.66 -10.15 15.89
CA THR A 53 -4.57 -10.50 14.97
C THR A 53 -4.75 -11.92 14.42
N ALA A 54 -5.10 -12.88 15.27
CA ALA A 54 -5.42 -14.24 14.83
C ALA A 54 -6.61 -14.25 13.87
N PHE A 55 -7.74 -13.63 14.24
CA PHE A 55 -8.93 -13.58 13.41
C PHE A 55 -8.67 -12.91 12.06
N SER A 56 -8.14 -11.68 12.06
CA SER A 56 -7.87 -10.92 10.83
C SER A 56 -6.82 -11.55 9.93
N THR A 57 -5.95 -12.43 10.45
CA THR A 57 -5.03 -13.25 9.65
C THR A 57 -5.72 -14.49 9.09
N GLY A 58 -6.47 -15.21 9.93
CA GLY A 58 -7.13 -16.46 9.56
C GLY A 58 -8.20 -16.29 8.48
N ILE A 59 -8.98 -15.20 8.51
CA ILE A 59 -9.99 -14.93 7.48
C ILE A 59 -9.38 -14.74 6.07
N LEU A 60 -8.08 -14.44 5.96
CA LEU A 60 -7.41 -14.29 4.67
C LEU A 60 -7.18 -15.62 3.94
N ILE A 61 -7.32 -16.75 4.64
CA ILE A 61 -7.32 -18.08 4.03
C ILE A 61 -8.48 -18.20 3.04
N VAL A 62 -9.65 -17.63 3.35
CA VAL A 62 -10.85 -17.70 2.50
C VAL A 62 -10.60 -17.19 1.08
N PRO A 63 -10.16 -15.93 0.85
CA PRO A 63 -9.87 -15.47 -0.51
C PRO A 63 -8.67 -16.18 -1.15
N CYS A 64 -7.70 -16.67 -0.38
CA CYS A 64 -6.55 -17.41 -0.95
C CYS A 64 -6.98 -18.77 -1.50
N VAL A 65 -7.76 -19.53 -0.73
CA VAL A 65 -8.31 -20.82 -1.15
C VAL A 65 -9.25 -20.64 -2.33
N TRP A 66 -10.19 -19.70 -2.22
CA TRP A 66 -11.19 -19.44 -3.26
C TRP A 66 -10.54 -19.00 -4.58
N LEU A 67 -9.54 -18.10 -4.54
CA LEU A 67 -8.84 -17.69 -5.74
C LEU A 67 -8.14 -18.85 -6.44
N GLY A 68 -7.51 -19.76 -5.69
CA GLY A 68 -6.80 -20.89 -6.31
C GLY A 68 -7.74 -21.88 -7.01
N PHE A 69 -9.00 -22.02 -6.59
CA PHE A 69 -10.01 -22.74 -7.38
C PHE A 69 -10.53 -21.91 -8.55
N ALA A 70 -10.86 -20.64 -8.32
CA ALA A 70 -11.41 -19.75 -9.33
C ALA A 70 -10.51 -19.58 -10.57
N VAL A 71 -9.18 -19.58 -10.41
CA VAL A 71 -8.24 -19.45 -11.54
C VAL A 71 -8.09 -20.72 -12.39
N GLN A 72 -8.66 -21.85 -11.96
CA GLN A 72 -8.59 -23.12 -12.69
C GLN A 72 -9.85 -23.38 -13.53
N ASP A 73 -10.91 -22.60 -13.33
CA ASP A 73 -12.17 -22.73 -14.06
C ASP A 73 -12.46 -21.47 -14.87
N THR A 74 -12.26 -21.54 -16.19
CA THR A 74 -12.46 -20.42 -17.13
C THR A 74 -13.93 -20.01 -17.29
N SER A 75 -14.88 -20.81 -16.79
CA SER A 75 -16.29 -20.41 -16.70
C SER A 75 -16.56 -19.45 -15.53
N THR A 76 -15.59 -19.28 -14.61
CA THR A 76 -15.71 -18.36 -13.49
C THR A 76 -15.95 -16.93 -13.97
N PRO A 77 -17.09 -16.31 -13.63
CA PRO A 77 -17.42 -15.00 -14.14
C PRO A 77 -16.54 -13.91 -13.54
N PHE A 78 -16.38 -12.81 -14.26
CA PHE A 78 -15.63 -11.63 -13.79
C PHE A 78 -16.12 -11.12 -12.42
N SER A 79 -17.43 -11.19 -12.15
CA SER A 79 -18.03 -10.83 -10.87
C SER A 79 -17.47 -11.62 -9.68
N THR A 80 -17.15 -12.90 -9.86
CA THR A 80 -16.49 -13.71 -8.82
C THR A 80 -15.10 -13.16 -8.51
N PHE A 81 -14.31 -12.81 -9.53
CA PHE A 81 -13.02 -12.19 -9.33
C PHE A 81 -13.11 -10.81 -8.66
N ILE A 82 -14.16 -10.03 -8.93
CA ILE A 82 -14.43 -8.77 -8.23
C ILE A 82 -14.63 -9.02 -6.73
N ILE A 83 -15.44 -10.01 -6.35
CA ILE A 83 -15.68 -10.36 -4.94
C ILE A 83 -14.37 -10.80 -4.28
N ILE A 84 -13.62 -11.71 -4.91
CA ILE A 84 -12.33 -12.19 -4.38
C ILE A 84 -11.34 -11.03 -4.24
N SER A 85 -11.29 -10.11 -5.21
CA SER A 85 -10.44 -8.92 -5.17
C SER A 85 -10.79 -8.00 -3.99
N LEU A 86 -12.08 -7.76 -3.76
CA LEU A 86 -12.56 -7.02 -2.59
C LEU A 86 -12.21 -7.73 -1.27
N LEU A 87 -12.33 -9.06 -1.20
CA LEU A 87 -11.95 -9.86 -0.03
C LEU A 87 -10.44 -9.82 0.23
N CYS A 88 -9.60 -9.87 -0.81
CA CYS A 88 -8.15 -9.65 -0.67
C CYS A 88 -7.83 -8.29 -0.06
N GLY A 89 -8.71 -7.30 -0.21
CA GLY A 89 -8.54 -5.98 0.39
C GLY A 89 -8.68 -5.94 1.91
N PHE A 90 -9.33 -6.93 2.54
CA PHE A 90 -9.39 -7.04 4.00
C PHE A 90 -7.97 -7.13 4.59
N ALA A 91 -7.05 -7.83 3.92
CA ALA A 91 -5.64 -7.89 4.30
C ALA A 91 -4.98 -6.51 4.36
N GLY A 92 -5.41 -5.57 3.49
CA GLY A 92 -4.90 -4.20 3.46
C GLY A 92 -5.31 -3.37 4.70
N ALA A 93 -6.38 -3.77 5.38
CA ALA A 93 -6.87 -3.14 6.61
C ALA A 93 -6.12 -3.62 7.87
N ASN A 94 -5.53 -4.82 7.84
CA ASN A 94 -4.71 -5.36 8.94
C ASN A 94 -3.56 -4.41 9.34
N PHE A 95 -3.07 -3.57 8.42
CA PHE A 95 -2.07 -2.55 8.73
C PHE A 95 -2.53 -1.60 9.85
N ALA A 96 -3.78 -1.12 9.81
CA ALA A 96 -4.27 -0.16 10.79
C ALA A 96 -4.41 -0.81 12.18
N SER A 97 -4.96 -2.02 12.27
CA SER A 97 -5.05 -2.76 13.53
C SER A 97 -3.68 -3.19 14.06
N SER A 98 -2.79 -3.68 13.20
CA SER A 98 -1.44 -4.11 13.60
C SER A 98 -0.61 -2.95 14.18
N MET A 99 -0.64 -1.79 13.51
CA MET A 99 0.07 -0.59 13.98
C MET A 99 -0.54 -0.02 15.27
N ALA A 100 -1.87 0.01 15.38
CA ALA A 100 -2.54 0.42 16.62
C ALA A 100 -2.14 -0.50 17.77
N ASN A 101 -2.20 -1.82 17.55
CA ASN A 101 -1.87 -2.82 18.57
C ASN A 101 -0.44 -2.70 19.08
N ILE A 102 0.56 -2.73 18.19
CA ILE A 102 1.98 -2.77 18.59
C ILE A 102 2.40 -1.50 19.35
N SER A 103 1.72 -0.37 19.11
CA SER A 103 2.01 0.89 19.81
C SER A 103 1.83 0.80 21.34
N PHE A 104 0.91 -0.05 21.82
CA PHE A 104 0.64 -0.24 23.26
C PHE A 104 1.72 -1.07 23.97
N PHE A 105 2.50 -1.86 23.24
CA PHE A 105 3.53 -2.76 23.80
C PHE A 105 4.88 -2.08 24.03
N PHE A 106 5.09 -0.87 23.50
CA PHE A 106 6.36 -0.17 23.60
C PHE A 106 6.21 1.19 24.30
N PRO A 107 7.19 1.58 25.13
CA PRO A 107 7.21 2.92 25.72
C PRO A 107 7.43 3.98 24.63
N LYS A 108 6.97 5.22 24.88
CA LYS A 108 6.98 6.33 23.90
C LYS A 108 8.33 6.54 23.21
N GLN A 109 9.44 6.35 23.93
CA GLN A 109 10.80 6.53 23.41
C GLN A 109 11.19 5.44 22.38
N LYS A 110 10.57 4.26 22.43
CA LYS A 110 10.85 3.11 21.53
C LYS A 110 9.76 2.88 20.49
N GLN A 111 8.60 3.53 20.62
CA GLN A 111 7.46 3.39 19.70
C GLN A 111 7.84 3.69 18.24
N GLY A 112 8.65 4.72 17.99
CA GLY A 112 9.10 5.06 16.63
C GLY A 112 9.82 3.90 15.94
N GLY A 113 10.77 3.26 16.64
CA GLY A 113 11.50 2.10 16.13
C GLY A 113 10.61 0.86 15.94
N ALA A 114 9.73 0.57 16.91
CA ALA A 114 8.82 -0.57 16.84
C ALA A 114 7.79 -0.45 15.71
N LEU A 115 7.16 0.72 15.58
CA LEU A 115 6.22 1.03 14.49
C LEU A 115 6.94 1.06 13.14
N GLY A 116 8.16 1.60 13.09
CA GLY A 116 9.01 1.59 11.91
C GLY A 116 9.31 0.18 11.42
N LEU A 117 9.69 -0.73 12.33
CA LEU A 117 9.99 -2.13 11.99
C LEU A 117 8.73 -2.90 11.57
N ASN A 118 7.66 -2.81 12.35
CA ASN A 118 6.40 -3.50 12.05
C ASN A 118 5.80 -3.04 10.71
N GLY A 119 5.72 -1.72 10.49
CA GLY A 119 5.22 -1.16 9.25
C GLY A 119 6.18 -1.36 8.06
N GLY A 120 7.50 -1.30 8.28
CA GLY A 120 8.51 -1.52 7.27
C GLY A 120 8.49 -2.96 6.75
N LEU A 121 8.67 -3.94 7.64
CA LEU A 121 8.60 -5.37 7.30
C LEU A 121 7.21 -5.78 6.80
N GLY A 122 6.13 -5.17 7.33
CA GLY A 122 4.79 -5.38 6.81
C GLY A 122 4.64 -5.00 5.33
N ASN A 123 5.27 -3.90 4.90
CA ASN A 123 5.26 -3.50 3.48
C ASN A 123 6.13 -4.42 2.60
N MET A 124 7.17 -5.06 3.15
CA MET A 124 7.98 -6.04 2.42
C MET A 124 7.16 -7.21 1.89
N GLY A 125 6.02 -7.53 2.55
CA GLY A 125 5.10 -8.58 2.11
C GLY A 125 4.63 -8.41 0.66
N VAL A 126 4.56 -7.19 0.13
CA VAL A 126 4.26 -6.94 -1.29
C VAL A 126 5.36 -7.53 -2.19
N SER A 127 6.61 -7.20 -1.92
CA SER A 127 7.76 -7.69 -2.70
C SER A 127 7.96 -9.19 -2.56
N VAL A 128 7.85 -9.74 -1.34
CA VAL A 128 7.98 -11.18 -1.11
C VAL A 128 6.89 -11.93 -1.88
N MET A 129 5.66 -11.42 -1.89
CA MET A 129 4.59 -12.04 -2.68
C MET A 129 4.86 -11.95 -4.19
N GLN A 130 5.31 -10.80 -4.69
CA GLN A 130 5.65 -10.64 -6.11
C GLN A 130 6.90 -11.42 -6.53
N LEU A 131 7.75 -11.83 -5.60
CA LEU A 131 8.89 -12.71 -5.85
C LEU A 131 8.48 -14.18 -5.83
N VAL A 132 7.78 -14.60 -4.77
CA VAL A 132 7.44 -16.02 -4.54
C VAL A 132 6.33 -16.48 -5.47
N ALA A 133 5.29 -15.68 -5.71
CA ALA A 133 4.15 -16.11 -6.52
C ALA A 133 4.56 -16.53 -7.95
N PRO A 134 5.37 -15.77 -8.70
CA PRO A 134 5.87 -16.21 -10.01
C PRO A 134 6.76 -17.47 -9.98
N LEU A 135 7.45 -17.74 -8.87
CA LEU A 135 8.29 -18.94 -8.73
C LEU A 135 7.46 -20.19 -8.46
N VAL A 136 6.44 -20.11 -7.60
CA VAL A 136 5.66 -21.29 -7.22
C VAL A 136 4.63 -21.70 -8.27
N VAL A 137 4.22 -20.80 -9.17
CA VAL A 137 3.31 -21.13 -10.27
C VAL A 137 3.95 -22.02 -11.33
N SER A 138 5.28 -22.20 -11.35
CA SER A 138 5.94 -23.16 -12.24
C SER A 138 6.17 -24.53 -11.59
N LEU A 139 5.65 -24.78 -10.38
CA LEU A 139 5.90 -25.99 -9.61
C LEU A 139 4.63 -26.81 -9.41
N SER A 140 4.71 -28.14 -9.48
CA SER A 140 3.56 -29.04 -9.25
C SER A 140 3.37 -29.40 -7.76
N ILE A 141 3.46 -28.42 -6.85
CA ILE A 141 3.52 -28.66 -5.39
C ILE A 141 2.17 -28.97 -4.72
N PHE A 142 1.05 -28.53 -5.31
CA PHE A 142 -0.29 -28.71 -4.73
C PHE A 142 -1.19 -29.63 -5.56
N ALA A 143 -0.59 -30.55 -6.34
CA ALA A 143 -1.34 -31.52 -7.14
C ALA A 143 -2.31 -32.37 -6.29
N ALA A 144 -1.87 -32.79 -5.10
CA ALA A 144 -2.71 -33.54 -4.15
C ALA A 144 -3.94 -32.77 -3.65
N PHE A 145 -3.92 -31.43 -3.76
CA PHE A 145 -5.03 -30.54 -3.38
C PHE A 145 -5.84 -30.05 -4.59
N GLY A 146 -5.62 -30.65 -5.77
CA GLY A 146 -6.34 -30.32 -7.00
C GLY A 146 -5.78 -29.11 -7.75
N SER A 147 -4.47 -28.87 -7.67
CA SER A 147 -3.81 -27.92 -8.58
C SER A 147 -3.50 -28.58 -9.91
N HIS A 148 -4.06 -28.05 -10.99
CA HIS A 148 -3.83 -28.47 -12.36
C HIS A 148 -2.95 -27.46 -13.09
N GLY A 149 -2.07 -27.96 -13.96
CA GLY A 149 -1.20 -27.14 -14.82
C GLY A 149 -1.87 -26.87 -16.15
N VAL A 150 -1.62 -25.67 -16.70
CA VAL A 150 -1.97 -25.31 -18.08
C VAL A 150 -0.69 -25.21 -18.89
N GLU A 151 -0.60 -25.99 -19.96
CA GLU A 151 0.55 -25.96 -20.87
C GLU A 151 0.67 -24.60 -21.55
N GLN A 152 1.88 -24.06 -21.56
CA GLN A 152 2.22 -22.77 -22.14
C GLN A 152 2.84 -22.94 -23.53
N PRO A 153 2.88 -21.90 -24.38
CA PRO A 153 3.47 -22.00 -25.72
C PRO A 153 4.93 -22.45 -25.78
N ASP A 154 5.68 -22.29 -24.68
CA ASP A 154 7.08 -22.72 -24.55
C ASP A 154 7.24 -24.17 -24.03
N GLY A 155 6.14 -24.91 -23.88
CA GLY A 155 6.10 -26.28 -23.36
C GLY A 155 6.17 -26.38 -21.83
N SER A 156 6.28 -25.26 -21.10
CA SER A 156 6.23 -25.25 -19.65
C SER A 156 4.80 -25.41 -19.13
N GLN A 157 4.65 -25.76 -17.84
CA GLN A 157 3.37 -25.91 -17.18
C GLN A 157 3.14 -24.77 -16.19
N LEU A 158 1.96 -24.14 -16.25
CA LEU A 158 1.57 -23.05 -15.36
C LEU A 158 0.48 -23.48 -14.37
N TYR A 159 0.82 -23.52 -13.09
CA TYR A 159 -0.04 -23.87 -11.96
C TYR A 159 -0.51 -22.60 -11.23
N LEU A 160 -1.41 -21.82 -11.84
CA LEU A 160 -1.78 -20.49 -11.35
C LEU A 160 -2.41 -20.50 -9.95
N ALA A 161 -3.05 -21.60 -9.54
CA ALA A 161 -3.61 -21.78 -8.19
C ALA A 161 -2.57 -21.56 -7.08
N ASN A 162 -1.32 -21.97 -7.34
CA ASN A 162 -0.23 -21.89 -6.37
C ASN A 162 0.09 -20.47 -5.93
N ALA A 163 -0.14 -19.47 -6.79
CA ALA A 163 0.09 -18.06 -6.47
C ALA A 163 -0.65 -17.63 -5.19
N ALA A 164 -1.85 -18.18 -4.97
CA ALA A 164 -2.69 -17.92 -3.82
C ALA A 164 -2.52 -18.97 -2.72
N TRP A 165 -2.49 -20.26 -3.09
CA TRP A 165 -2.47 -21.36 -2.12
C TRP A 165 -1.16 -21.45 -1.33
N ILE A 166 -0.04 -20.95 -1.85
CA ILE A 166 1.23 -20.94 -1.12
C ILE A 166 1.13 -20.19 0.21
N TRP A 167 0.25 -19.18 0.33
CA TRP A 167 0.09 -18.38 1.53
C TRP A 167 -0.76 -19.06 2.60
N VAL A 168 -1.61 -20.01 2.24
CA VAL A 168 -2.54 -20.70 3.15
C VAL A 168 -1.81 -21.37 4.33
N PRO A 169 -0.75 -22.18 4.15
CA PRO A 169 -0.05 -22.79 5.29
C PRO A 169 0.57 -21.74 6.21
N PHE A 170 1.17 -20.67 5.66
CA PHE A 170 1.74 -19.61 6.49
C PHE A 170 0.67 -18.82 7.25
N LEU A 171 -0.46 -18.50 6.61
CA LEU A 171 -1.58 -17.83 7.26
C LEU A 171 -2.14 -18.69 8.40
N ALA A 172 -2.27 -20.01 8.21
CA ALA A 172 -2.71 -20.92 9.27
C ALA A 172 -1.71 -20.97 10.44
N ILE A 173 -0.41 -21.15 10.15
CA ILE A 173 0.65 -21.17 11.17
C ILE A 173 0.66 -19.87 11.98
N PHE A 174 0.66 -18.70 11.32
CA PHE A 174 0.70 -17.42 12.01
C PHE A 174 -0.62 -17.03 12.67
N THR A 175 -1.75 -17.58 12.23
CA THR A 175 -3.03 -17.48 12.95
C THR A 175 -2.94 -18.19 14.30
N LEU A 176 -2.42 -19.42 14.33
CA LEU A 176 -2.21 -20.17 15.57
C LEU A 176 -1.14 -19.50 16.45
N ALA A 177 -0.03 -19.06 15.86
CA ALA A 177 1.02 -18.35 16.59
C ALA A 177 0.51 -17.04 17.21
N ALA A 178 -0.35 -16.29 16.52
CA ALA A 178 -0.99 -15.11 17.09
C ALA A 178 -1.94 -15.49 18.24
N TRP A 179 -2.72 -16.56 18.08
CA TRP A 179 -3.67 -17.00 19.10
C TRP A 179 -2.98 -17.45 20.40
N PHE A 180 -1.89 -18.20 20.30
CA PHE A 180 -1.20 -18.78 21.45
C PHE A 180 -0.01 -17.95 21.95
N GLY A 181 0.58 -17.09 21.11
CA GLY A 181 1.84 -16.41 21.39
C GLY A 181 1.75 -14.90 21.62
N MET A 182 0.67 -14.22 21.21
CA MET A 182 0.49 -12.79 21.50
C MET A 182 -0.24 -12.59 22.83
N ASN A 183 -0.10 -11.41 23.44
CA ASN A 183 -0.76 -11.05 24.69
C ASN A 183 -1.87 -10.02 24.48
N GLU A 184 -2.74 -9.88 25.48
CA GLU A 184 -3.73 -8.83 25.57
C GLU A 184 -3.31 -7.82 26.63
N LEU A 185 -3.41 -6.53 26.32
CA LEU A 185 -3.15 -5.46 27.28
C LEU A 185 -4.47 -4.89 27.80
N ALA A 186 -4.60 -4.81 29.12
CA ALA A 186 -5.70 -4.12 29.78
C ALA A 186 -5.47 -2.59 29.72
N THR A 187 -5.50 -2.02 28.51
CA THR A 187 -5.36 -0.56 28.31
C THR A 187 -6.69 0.08 27.95
N SER A 188 -6.85 1.33 28.41
CA SER A 188 -8.08 2.13 28.29
C SER A 188 -8.62 2.18 26.86
N LYS A 189 -9.92 1.92 26.73
CA LYS A 189 -10.67 1.99 25.47
C LYS A 189 -10.85 3.46 25.08
N ALA A 190 -9.99 4.00 24.22
CA ALA A 190 -10.25 5.30 23.61
C ALA A 190 -11.57 5.22 22.81
N SER A 191 -12.53 6.10 23.10
CA SER A 191 -13.85 6.00 22.48
C SER A 191 -13.84 6.56 21.05
N LEU A 192 -14.66 5.97 20.17
CA LEU A 192 -14.87 6.47 18.80
C LEU A 192 -15.26 7.96 18.77
N LYS A 193 -16.14 8.34 19.71
CA LYS A 193 -16.68 9.70 19.81
C LYS A 193 -15.59 10.72 20.10
N GLU A 194 -14.55 10.34 20.83
CA GLU A 194 -13.41 11.21 21.14
C GLU A 194 -12.46 11.39 19.93
N GLN A 195 -12.45 10.46 18.98
CA GLN A 195 -11.54 10.52 17.82
C GLN A 195 -12.14 11.25 16.61
N LEU A 196 -13.47 11.19 16.43
CA LEU A 196 -14.18 11.85 15.31
C LEU A 196 -13.92 13.37 15.15
N PRO A 197 -13.75 14.17 16.22
CA PRO A 197 -13.47 15.61 16.09
C PRO A 197 -12.24 15.93 15.25
N VAL A 198 -11.28 15.00 15.11
CA VAL A 198 -10.09 15.17 14.28
C VAL A 198 -10.43 15.46 12.81
N LEU A 199 -11.58 14.96 12.32
CA LEU A 199 -12.06 15.17 10.94
C LEU A 199 -12.41 16.63 10.64
N LYS A 200 -12.70 17.44 11.67
CA LYS A 200 -12.94 18.88 11.53
C LYS A 200 -11.66 19.68 11.29
N ARG A 201 -10.49 19.06 11.46
CA ARG A 201 -9.19 19.74 11.33
C ARG A 201 -8.77 19.80 9.86
N GLY A 202 -8.73 20.99 9.28
CA GLY A 202 -8.33 21.19 7.86
C GLY A 202 -6.98 20.57 7.50
N HIS A 203 -5.99 20.63 8.40
CA HIS A 203 -4.68 20.00 8.19
C HIS A 203 -4.73 18.48 8.02
N LEU A 204 -5.78 17.79 8.51
CA LEU A 204 -5.94 16.35 8.31
C LEU A 204 -6.06 16.04 6.82
N TRP A 205 -6.92 16.81 6.14
CA TRP A 205 -7.21 16.64 4.71
C TRP A 205 -5.99 17.01 3.84
N ILE A 206 -5.30 18.10 4.17
CA ILE A 206 -4.07 18.51 3.48
C ILE A 206 -3.01 17.40 3.60
N MET A 207 -2.76 16.91 4.81
CA MET A 207 -1.79 15.85 5.04
C MET A 207 -2.20 14.51 4.42
N SER A 208 -3.51 14.24 4.34
CA SER A 208 -4.03 13.05 3.69
C SER A 208 -3.70 13.01 2.20
N LEU A 209 -3.73 14.16 1.51
CA LEU A 209 -3.30 14.30 0.12
C LEU A 209 -1.80 14.00 -0.04
N LEU A 210 -0.96 14.49 0.87
CA LEU A 210 0.48 14.23 0.82
C LEU A 210 0.79 12.74 1.05
N TYR A 211 0.09 12.09 1.98
CA TYR A 211 0.30 10.66 2.24
C TYR A 211 -0.28 9.79 1.12
N LEU A 212 -1.38 10.21 0.50
CA LEU A 212 -1.93 9.62 -0.71
C LEU A 212 -0.93 9.67 -1.88
N ALA A 213 -0.25 10.79 -2.06
CA ALA A 213 0.76 10.97 -3.10
C ALA A 213 2.03 10.13 -2.89
N THR A 214 2.30 9.65 -1.67
CA THR A 214 3.49 8.84 -1.39
C THR A 214 3.12 7.38 -1.17
N PHE A 215 2.43 7.06 -0.08
CA PHE A 215 2.01 5.69 0.24
C PHE A 215 1.01 5.15 -0.78
N GLY A 216 0.06 5.99 -1.22
CA GLY A 216 -0.87 5.61 -2.28
C GLY A 216 -0.15 5.34 -3.59
N SER A 217 0.92 6.07 -3.91
CA SER A 217 1.78 5.78 -5.06
C SER A 217 2.56 4.47 -4.92
N PHE A 218 3.16 4.21 -3.77
CA PHE A 218 3.85 2.94 -3.50
C PHE A 218 2.92 1.73 -3.73
N ILE A 219 1.72 1.77 -3.15
CA ILE A 219 0.72 0.70 -3.29
C ILE A 219 0.13 0.66 -4.71
N GLY A 220 -0.15 1.80 -5.32
CA GLY A 220 -0.73 1.87 -6.67
C GLY A 220 0.22 1.37 -7.75
N PHE A 221 1.50 1.75 -7.68
CA PHE A 221 2.53 1.19 -8.54
C PHE A 221 2.71 -0.30 -8.26
N SER A 222 2.71 -0.74 -7.00
CA SER A 222 2.79 -2.16 -6.68
C SER A 222 1.66 -2.97 -7.32
N ALA A 223 0.45 -2.42 -7.39
CA ALA A 223 -0.71 -3.07 -7.99
C ALA A 223 -0.62 -3.10 -9.53
N GLY A 224 -0.32 -1.96 -10.15
CA GLY A 224 -0.45 -1.78 -11.61
C GLY A 224 0.82 -1.98 -12.42
N PHE A 225 2.01 -1.97 -11.82
CA PHE A 225 3.29 -1.92 -12.55
C PHE A 225 3.50 -3.11 -13.49
N ALA A 226 3.27 -4.34 -13.02
CA ALA A 226 3.45 -5.54 -13.83
C ALA A 226 2.48 -5.57 -15.03
N MET A 227 1.22 -5.21 -14.80
CA MET A 227 0.22 -5.07 -15.87
C MET A 227 0.61 -3.98 -16.88
N LEU A 228 1.03 -2.80 -16.40
CA LEU A 228 1.48 -1.72 -17.27
C LEU A 228 2.68 -2.17 -18.12
N SER A 229 3.69 -2.77 -17.51
CA SER A 229 4.85 -3.27 -18.24
C SER A 229 4.45 -4.29 -19.30
N LYS A 230 3.50 -5.18 -19.02
CA LYS A 230 3.03 -6.17 -20.01
C LYS A 230 2.33 -5.51 -21.19
N THR A 231 1.62 -4.40 -20.97
CA THR A 231 0.96 -3.63 -22.06
C THR A 231 1.95 -2.83 -22.91
N GLN A 232 3.05 -2.36 -22.33
CA GLN A 232 4.03 -1.54 -23.06
C GLN A 232 5.16 -2.36 -23.68
N PHE A 233 5.60 -3.41 -22.99
CA PHE A 233 6.72 -4.27 -23.35
C PHE A 233 6.29 -5.73 -23.24
N PRO A 234 5.46 -6.23 -24.17
CA PRO A 234 4.82 -7.54 -24.06
C PRO A 234 5.81 -8.71 -24.05
N ASP A 235 6.98 -8.54 -24.67
CA ASP A 235 7.99 -9.61 -24.78
C ASP A 235 8.81 -9.78 -23.49
N VAL A 236 8.73 -8.81 -22.56
CA VAL A 236 9.46 -8.87 -21.29
C VAL A 236 8.68 -9.70 -20.27
N GLN A 237 9.33 -10.70 -19.67
CA GLN A 237 8.80 -11.43 -18.51
C GLN A 237 8.94 -10.61 -17.22
N ILE A 238 8.13 -9.56 -17.09
CA ILE A 238 8.24 -8.57 -16.01
C ILE A 238 8.11 -9.19 -14.60
N LEU A 239 7.42 -10.31 -14.44
CA LEU A 239 7.24 -10.96 -13.14
C LEU A 239 8.56 -11.42 -12.50
N HIS A 240 9.63 -11.61 -13.27
CA HIS A 240 10.97 -11.89 -12.72
C HIS A 240 11.63 -10.68 -12.06
N TYR A 241 11.19 -9.46 -12.37
CA TYR A 241 11.84 -8.21 -11.96
C TYR A 241 10.94 -7.28 -11.15
N ALA A 242 9.61 -7.43 -11.26
CA ALA A 242 8.62 -6.51 -10.67
C ALA A 242 8.77 -6.37 -9.16
N PHE A 243 9.09 -7.46 -8.47
CA PHE A 243 9.21 -7.51 -7.01
C PHE A 243 10.22 -6.51 -6.44
N PHE A 244 11.24 -6.15 -7.22
CA PHE A 244 12.32 -5.28 -6.77
C PHE A 244 11.87 -3.84 -6.54
N GLY A 245 10.85 -3.37 -7.28
CA GLY A 245 10.26 -2.05 -7.07
C GLY A 245 9.67 -1.90 -5.66
N PRO A 246 8.68 -2.73 -5.27
CA PRO A 246 8.15 -2.71 -3.92
C PRO A 246 9.19 -3.02 -2.83
N PHE A 247 10.22 -3.82 -3.15
CA PHE A 247 11.32 -4.13 -2.22
C PHE A 247 12.09 -2.86 -1.83
N ILE A 248 12.62 -2.13 -2.82
CA ILE A 248 13.36 -0.89 -2.54
C ILE A 248 12.45 0.20 -1.97
N GLY A 249 11.17 0.25 -2.37
CA GLY A 249 10.19 1.17 -1.80
C GLY A 249 9.92 0.91 -0.31
N ALA A 250 9.80 -0.36 0.08
CA ALA A 250 9.60 -0.73 1.48
C ALA A 250 10.83 -0.41 2.36
N LEU A 251 12.04 -0.65 1.85
CA LEU A 251 13.29 -0.22 2.51
C LEU A 251 13.39 1.30 2.60
N ALA A 252 13.08 2.00 1.52
CA ALA A 252 13.10 3.44 1.44
C ALA A 252 12.11 4.09 2.42
N ARG A 253 10.99 3.44 2.74
CA ARG A 253 10.06 3.91 3.78
C ARG A 253 10.75 4.05 5.13
N SER A 254 11.49 3.04 5.57
CA SER A 254 12.24 3.08 6.84
C SER A 254 13.33 4.15 6.78
N ALA A 255 14.05 4.24 5.66
CA ALA A 255 15.05 5.29 5.44
C ALA A 255 14.44 6.70 5.50
N GLY A 256 13.29 6.93 4.85
CA GLY A 256 12.61 8.21 4.82
C GLY A 256 12.19 8.69 6.21
N GLY A 257 11.73 7.77 7.07
CA GLY A 257 11.47 8.06 8.48
C GLY A 257 12.75 8.46 9.24
N ALA A 258 13.79 7.62 9.16
CA ALA A 258 15.06 7.86 9.86
C ALA A 258 15.77 9.15 9.43
N ILE A 259 15.73 9.49 8.14
CA ILE A 259 16.26 10.74 7.61
C ILE A 259 15.43 11.92 8.12
N SER A 260 14.10 11.76 8.21
CA SER A 260 13.19 12.80 8.70
C SER A 260 13.35 13.10 10.19
N ASP A 261 13.71 12.11 10.99
CA ASP A 261 14.04 12.32 12.41
C ASP A 261 15.30 13.19 12.60
N ARG A 262 16.22 13.20 11.62
CA ARG A 262 17.44 14.02 11.66
C ARG A 262 17.31 15.37 10.97
N LEU A 263 16.66 15.41 9.80
CA LEU A 263 16.63 16.59 8.92
C LEU A 263 15.29 17.34 8.93
N GLY A 264 14.28 16.78 9.61
CA GLY A 264 12.90 17.26 9.64
C GLY A 264 12.06 16.75 8.47
N GLY A 265 10.94 16.10 8.77
CA GLY A 265 10.07 15.47 7.77
C GLY A 265 9.59 16.39 6.65
N THR A 266 9.26 17.65 6.94
CA THR A 266 8.82 18.61 5.90
C THR A 266 9.88 18.84 4.82
N ARG A 267 11.15 18.96 5.21
CA ARG A 267 12.25 19.20 4.25
C ARG A 267 12.46 17.98 3.36
N VAL A 268 12.50 16.80 3.98
CA VAL A 268 12.66 15.52 3.28
C VAL A 268 11.51 15.28 2.31
N THR A 269 10.26 15.46 2.77
CA THR A 269 9.05 15.32 1.95
C THR A 269 9.03 16.30 0.77
N LEU A 270 9.44 17.55 0.97
CA LEU A 270 9.49 18.54 -0.11
C LEU A 270 10.47 18.13 -1.22
N ILE A 271 11.71 17.79 -0.85
CA ILE A 271 12.72 17.32 -1.82
C ILE A 271 12.23 16.06 -2.52
N ASN A 272 11.64 15.13 -1.76
CA ASN A 272 11.11 13.89 -2.32
C ASN A 272 10.01 14.15 -3.35
N PHE A 273 9.06 15.07 -3.11
CA PHE A 273 8.03 15.39 -4.09
C PHE A 273 8.59 16.01 -5.38
N VAL A 274 9.64 16.83 -5.29
CA VAL A 274 10.34 17.33 -6.47
C VAL A 274 10.92 16.16 -7.28
N LEU A 275 11.56 15.20 -6.62
CA LEU A 275 12.07 13.99 -7.28
C LEU A 275 10.95 13.14 -7.89
N MET A 276 9.83 12.94 -7.19
CA MET A 276 8.67 12.23 -7.73
C MET A 276 8.11 12.89 -9.00
N ALA A 277 8.02 14.23 -9.01
CA ALA A 277 7.60 14.97 -10.21
C ALA A 277 8.60 14.82 -11.36
N ILE A 278 9.91 14.92 -11.09
CA ILE A 278 10.96 14.73 -12.11
C ILE A 278 10.88 13.33 -12.71
N PHE A 279 10.88 12.28 -11.88
CA PHE A 279 10.84 10.90 -12.39
C PHE A 279 9.50 10.59 -13.08
N SER A 280 8.39 11.17 -12.64
CA SER A 280 7.11 11.07 -13.35
C SER A 280 7.18 11.74 -14.73
N GLY A 281 7.91 12.84 -14.87
CA GLY A 281 8.17 13.51 -16.15
C GLY A 281 9.13 12.74 -17.05
N LEU A 282 10.18 12.14 -16.49
CA LEU A 282 11.12 11.31 -17.24
C LEU A 282 10.46 10.03 -17.78
N LEU A 283 9.44 9.51 -17.09
CA LEU A 283 8.75 8.29 -17.51
C LEU A 283 8.15 8.39 -18.93
N PHE A 284 7.71 9.58 -19.35
CA PHE A 284 7.17 9.80 -20.70
C PHE A 284 8.20 9.51 -21.79
N LEU A 285 9.49 9.76 -21.54
CA LEU A 285 10.58 9.55 -22.50
C LEU A 285 10.95 8.06 -22.68
N THR A 286 10.41 7.19 -21.83
CA THR A 286 10.76 5.77 -21.82
C THR A 286 9.79 4.89 -22.60
N LEU A 287 8.59 5.40 -22.88
CA LEU A 287 7.49 4.65 -23.46
C LEU A 287 7.66 4.42 -24.97
N PRO A 288 7.18 3.27 -25.49
CA PRO A 288 7.01 3.08 -26.93
C PRO A 288 5.92 4.00 -27.47
N THR A 289 6.03 4.41 -28.74
CA THR A 289 5.00 5.22 -29.41
C THR A 289 4.47 4.43 -30.61
N GLY A 290 3.18 4.08 -30.62
CA GLY A 290 2.59 3.28 -31.70
C GLY A 290 3.19 1.87 -31.85
N GLY A 291 3.71 1.28 -30.77
CA GLY A 291 4.34 -0.06 -30.79
C GLY A 291 5.78 -0.08 -31.29
N VAL A 292 6.36 1.08 -31.64
CA VAL A 292 7.75 1.22 -32.10
C VAL A 292 8.53 2.10 -31.12
N GLY A 293 9.79 1.72 -30.88
CA GLY A 293 10.68 2.46 -29.98
C GLY A 293 10.41 2.21 -28.49
N GLY A 294 10.84 3.15 -27.64
CA GLY A 294 10.86 2.97 -26.18
C GLY A 294 12.05 2.17 -25.68
N SER A 295 12.31 2.24 -24.37
CA SER A 295 13.41 1.48 -23.74
C SER A 295 12.91 0.88 -22.44
N PHE A 296 12.77 -0.44 -22.42
CA PHE A 296 12.36 -1.16 -21.21
C PHE A 296 13.34 -0.90 -20.05
N ILE A 297 14.65 -0.87 -20.33
CA ILE A 297 15.68 -0.61 -19.31
C ILE A 297 15.48 0.77 -18.68
N ALA A 298 15.24 1.80 -19.50
CA ALA A 298 14.96 3.15 -19.00
C ALA A 298 13.63 3.20 -18.24
N PHE A 299 12.57 2.58 -18.78
CA PHE A 299 11.26 2.49 -18.15
C PHE A 299 11.35 1.85 -16.77
N TYR A 300 12.03 0.70 -16.67
CA TYR A 300 12.26 -0.02 -15.42
C TYR A 300 13.06 0.82 -14.43
N GLY A 301 14.18 1.41 -14.86
CA GLY A 301 15.02 2.27 -14.03
C GLY A 301 14.26 3.48 -13.45
N VAL A 302 13.44 4.15 -14.27
CA VAL A 302 12.59 5.26 -13.82
C VAL A 302 11.50 4.77 -12.86
N PHE A 303 10.88 3.62 -13.12
CA PHE A 303 9.90 3.05 -12.19
C PHE A 303 10.53 2.67 -10.84
N LEU A 304 11.74 2.12 -10.81
CA LEU A 304 12.47 1.87 -9.57
C LEU A 304 12.70 3.17 -8.79
N ALA A 305 13.07 4.26 -9.47
CA ALA A 305 13.19 5.56 -8.83
C ALA A 305 11.85 6.07 -8.28
N LEU A 306 10.74 5.86 -8.98
CA LEU A 306 9.39 6.18 -8.51
C LEU A 306 8.99 5.33 -7.30
N PHE A 307 9.30 4.03 -7.27
CA PHE A 307 9.05 3.17 -6.12
C PHE A 307 9.87 3.59 -4.90
N LEU A 308 11.16 3.89 -5.10
CA LEU A 308 12.06 4.36 -4.06
C LEU A 308 11.57 5.68 -3.46
N THR A 309 11.22 6.66 -4.31
CA THR A 309 10.74 7.98 -3.86
C THR A 309 9.33 7.92 -3.26
N ALA A 310 8.44 7.07 -3.77
CA ALA A 310 7.14 6.82 -3.13
C ALA A 310 7.30 6.19 -1.75
N GLY A 311 8.22 5.23 -1.62
CA GLY A 311 8.61 4.62 -0.35
C GLY A 311 9.18 5.63 0.64
N LEU A 312 10.24 6.35 0.24
CA LEU A 312 10.88 7.41 1.03
C LEU A 312 9.86 8.45 1.51
N GLY A 313 9.06 8.97 0.58
CA GLY A 313 7.98 9.91 0.86
C GLY A 313 6.93 9.35 1.82
N SER A 314 6.70 8.04 1.82
CA SER A 314 5.76 7.43 2.77
C SER A 314 6.28 7.53 4.20
N GLY A 315 7.58 7.28 4.40
CA GLY A 315 8.23 7.44 5.71
C GLY A 315 8.30 8.90 6.15
N SER A 316 8.75 9.79 5.26
CA SER A 316 8.93 11.20 5.58
C SER A 316 7.61 11.92 5.85
N THR A 317 6.57 11.66 5.05
CA THR A 317 5.24 12.24 5.28
C THR A 317 4.62 11.70 6.56
N PHE A 318 4.77 10.41 6.89
CA PHE A 318 4.24 9.86 8.14
C PHE A 318 4.90 10.48 9.38
N GLN A 319 6.21 10.70 9.32
CA GLN A 319 6.98 11.39 10.36
C GLN A 319 6.55 12.86 10.47
N MET A 320 6.47 13.56 9.34
CA MET A 320 6.02 14.95 9.23
C MET A 320 4.63 15.15 9.85
N ILE A 321 3.67 14.27 9.52
CA ILE A 321 2.30 14.32 10.07
C ILE A 321 2.34 14.22 11.58
N SER A 322 3.05 13.21 12.11
CA SER A 322 3.14 12.96 13.56
C SER A 322 3.68 14.18 14.31
N VAL A 323 4.70 14.85 13.77
CA VAL A 323 5.31 16.04 14.38
C VAL A 323 4.38 17.25 14.31
N ILE A 324 3.80 17.53 13.14
CA ILE A 324 3.00 18.72 12.92
C ILE A 324 1.66 18.64 13.66
N PHE A 325 0.95 17.51 13.58
CA PHE A 325 -0.33 17.34 14.28
C PHE A 325 -0.18 17.43 15.79
N ARG A 326 0.88 16.82 16.34
CA ARG A 326 1.18 16.90 17.76
C ARG A 326 1.43 18.34 18.18
N LYS A 327 2.27 19.08 17.43
CA LYS A 327 2.58 20.48 17.73
C LYS A 327 1.34 21.37 17.65
N LEU A 328 0.57 21.30 16.56
CA LEU A 328 -0.65 22.09 16.39
C LEU A 328 -1.67 21.83 17.50
N THR A 329 -1.78 20.58 17.96
CA THR A 329 -2.68 20.23 19.07
C THR A 329 -2.19 20.76 20.40
N MET A 330 -0.89 20.63 20.69
CA MET A 330 -0.27 21.19 21.90
C MET A 330 -0.48 22.71 21.96
N ASP A 331 -0.16 23.42 20.87
CA ASP A 331 -0.27 24.88 20.79
C ASP A 331 -1.72 25.34 20.98
N ARG A 332 -2.69 24.62 20.38
CA ARG A 332 -4.13 24.89 20.56
C ARG A 332 -4.57 24.74 22.02
N VAL A 333 -4.29 23.60 22.65
CA VAL A 333 -4.75 23.33 24.02
C VAL A 333 -4.12 24.32 25.02
N LYS A 334 -2.86 24.70 24.79
CA LYS A 334 -2.19 25.74 25.59
C LYS A 334 -2.83 27.12 25.39
N ALA A 335 -3.19 27.47 24.16
CA ALA A 335 -3.89 28.74 23.88
C ALA A 335 -5.28 28.79 24.52
N GLU A 336 -5.94 27.65 24.70
CA GLU A 336 -7.21 27.51 25.43
C GLU A 336 -7.02 27.50 26.97
N GLY A 337 -5.80 27.66 27.48
CA GLY A 337 -5.50 27.67 28.92
C GLY A 337 -5.42 26.28 29.57
N GLY A 338 -5.31 25.20 28.77
CA GLY A 338 -5.17 23.84 29.27
C GLY A 338 -3.81 23.55 29.90
N SER A 339 -3.78 22.62 30.87
CA SER A 339 -2.53 22.17 31.51
C SER A 339 -1.62 21.40 30.53
N ASP A 340 -0.32 21.32 30.85
CA ASP A 340 0.64 20.54 30.06
C ASP A 340 0.27 19.06 29.95
N GLU A 341 -0.27 18.48 31.03
CA GLU A 341 -0.73 17.10 31.04
C GLU A 341 -1.90 16.87 30.08
N ARG A 342 -2.88 17.79 30.10
CA ARG A 342 -4.02 17.76 29.17
C ARG A 342 -3.55 17.92 27.72
N ALA A 343 -2.66 18.88 27.46
CA ALA A 343 -2.11 19.12 26.13
C ALA A 343 -1.40 17.86 25.59
N MET A 344 -0.56 17.21 26.41
CA MET A 344 0.14 15.99 26.00
C MET A 344 -0.81 14.81 25.73
N ARG A 345 -1.86 14.66 26.54
CA ARG A 345 -2.86 13.60 26.37
C ARG A 345 -3.68 13.82 25.09
N GLU A 346 -4.24 15.00 24.89
CA GLU A 346 -5.02 15.33 23.69
C GLU A 346 -4.16 15.24 22.42
N ALA A 347 -2.91 15.73 22.46
CA ALA A 347 -2.02 15.65 21.31
C ALA A 347 -1.68 14.21 20.93
N ALA A 348 -1.56 13.30 21.90
CA ALA A 348 -1.35 11.88 21.63
C ALA A 348 -2.59 11.24 20.96
N THR A 349 -3.78 11.48 21.51
CA THR A 349 -5.04 10.95 20.98
C THR A 349 -5.31 11.46 19.56
N ASP A 350 -5.23 12.78 19.35
CA ASP A 350 -5.56 13.39 18.06
C ASP A 350 -4.55 13.04 16.98
N THR A 351 -3.27 12.89 17.33
CA THR A 351 -2.26 12.45 16.37
C THR A 351 -2.47 10.99 15.97
N ALA A 352 -2.78 10.11 16.93
CA ALA A 352 -3.06 8.70 16.64
C ALA A 352 -4.31 8.57 15.74
N ALA A 353 -5.38 9.30 16.06
CA ALA A 353 -6.59 9.34 15.25
C ALA A 353 -6.31 9.87 13.84
N ALA A 354 -5.61 11.00 13.72
CA ALA A 354 -5.23 11.59 12.43
C ALA A 354 -4.41 10.62 11.57
N LEU A 355 -3.41 9.96 12.15
CA LEU A 355 -2.61 8.96 11.44
C LEU A 355 -3.46 7.78 10.95
N GLY A 356 -4.44 7.32 11.75
CA GLY A 356 -5.39 6.28 11.35
C GLY A 356 -6.21 6.69 10.13
N PHE A 357 -6.86 7.86 10.17
CA PHE A 357 -7.65 8.39 9.06
C PHE A 357 -6.81 8.70 7.83
N ILE A 358 -5.65 9.34 7.99
CA ILE A 358 -4.74 9.64 6.87
C ILE A 358 -4.21 8.34 6.25
N SER A 359 -3.93 7.31 7.04
CA SER A 359 -3.52 6.00 6.54
C SER A 359 -4.62 5.31 5.72
N ALA A 360 -5.89 5.48 6.10
CA ALA A 360 -7.03 4.98 5.34
C ALA A 360 -7.19 5.74 4.01
N ILE A 361 -7.16 7.07 4.04
CA ILE A 361 -7.22 7.91 2.84
C ILE A 361 -6.00 7.68 1.95
N GLY A 362 -4.81 7.42 2.49
CA GLY A 362 -3.65 7.13 1.65
C GLY A 362 -3.81 5.87 0.81
N ALA A 363 -4.58 4.89 1.30
CA ALA A 363 -4.74 3.60 0.64
C ALA A 363 -5.56 3.67 -0.66
N ILE A 364 -6.43 4.68 -0.86
CA ILE A 364 -7.19 4.84 -2.12
C ILE A 364 -6.27 5.09 -3.33
N GLY A 365 -5.04 5.58 -3.15
CA GLY A 365 -4.07 5.69 -4.25
C GLY A 365 -3.74 4.35 -4.90
N GLY A 366 -3.85 3.26 -4.12
CA GLY A 366 -3.73 1.89 -4.58
C GLY A 366 -4.81 1.45 -5.58
N PHE A 367 -5.99 2.08 -5.54
CA PHE A 367 -7.04 1.90 -6.53
C PHE A 367 -6.86 2.88 -7.69
N PHE A 368 -6.64 4.16 -7.37
CA PHE A 368 -6.64 5.24 -8.36
C PHE A 368 -5.61 5.02 -9.47
N ILE A 369 -4.37 4.65 -9.12
CA ILE A 369 -3.28 4.52 -10.10
C ILE A 369 -3.52 3.39 -11.11
N PRO A 370 -3.72 2.11 -10.70
CA PRO A 370 -4.01 1.05 -11.66
C PRO A 370 -5.31 1.29 -12.42
N LYS A 371 -6.36 1.84 -11.77
CA LYS A 371 -7.61 2.17 -12.47
C LYS A 371 -7.40 3.27 -13.52
N ALA A 372 -6.61 4.29 -13.22
CA ALA A 372 -6.29 5.35 -14.17
C ALA A 372 -5.50 4.79 -15.37
N PHE A 373 -4.53 3.89 -15.16
CA PHE A 373 -3.86 3.20 -16.26
C PHE A 373 -4.84 2.39 -17.11
N GLY A 374 -5.69 1.58 -16.50
CA GLY A 374 -6.71 0.80 -17.19
C GLY A 374 -7.65 1.67 -18.03
N SER A 375 -8.20 2.75 -17.44
CA SER A 375 -9.06 3.70 -18.16
C SER A 375 -8.32 4.41 -19.30
N SER A 376 -7.08 4.86 -19.06
CA SER A 376 -6.29 5.59 -20.08
C SER A 376 -6.01 4.69 -21.28
N LEU A 377 -5.63 3.43 -21.04
CA LEU A 377 -5.41 2.44 -22.10
C LEU A 377 -6.70 2.10 -22.83
N ALA A 378 -7.82 1.91 -22.12
CA ALA A 378 -9.10 1.59 -22.74
C ALA A 378 -9.63 2.73 -23.64
N LEU A 379 -9.46 3.98 -23.22
CA LEU A 379 -9.99 5.15 -23.94
C LEU A 379 -9.06 5.65 -25.05
N THR A 380 -7.74 5.47 -24.91
CA THR A 380 -6.75 6.13 -25.78
C THR A 380 -5.69 5.19 -26.35
N GLY A 381 -5.65 3.92 -25.92
CA GLY A 381 -4.55 3.00 -26.25
C GLY A 381 -3.21 3.35 -25.58
N SER A 382 -3.14 4.37 -24.73
CA SER A 382 -1.90 4.88 -24.15
C SER A 382 -2.02 5.14 -22.64
N PRO A 383 -0.96 4.92 -21.83
CA PRO A 383 -0.95 5.25 -20.40
C PRO A 383 -0.67 6.74 -20.13
N VAL A 384 -0.33 7.51 -21.16
CA VAL A 384 0.11 8.92 -21.06
C VAL A 384 -0.94 9.80 -20.38
N GLY A 385 -2.23 9.54 -20.59
CA GLY A 385 -3.31 10.27 -19.92
C GLY A 385 -3.25 10.14 -18.40
N ALA A 386 -3.11 8.91 -17.90
CA ALA A 386 -2.94 8.64 -16.47
C ALA A 386 -1.66 9.31 -15.91
N MET A 387 -0.55 9.19 -16.62
CA MET A 387 0.74 9.76 -16.20
C MET A 387 0.71 11.28 -16.10
N LYS A 388 -0.01 11.98 -16.98
CA LYS A 388 -0.20 13.44 -16.90
C LYS A 388 -0.88 13.83 -15.59
N VAL A 389 -1.92 13.08 -15.20
CA VAL A 389 -2.63 13.32 -13.95
C VAL A 389 -1.71 13.11 -12.75
N PHE A 390 -0.89 12.05 -12.75
CA PHE A 390 0.06 11.79 -11.67
C PHE A 390 1.11 12.90 -11.56
N LEU A 391 1.67 13.36 -12.68
CA LEU A 391 2.63 14.46 -12.71
C LEU A 391 2.04 15.75 -12.14
N ILE A 392 0.84 16.14 -12.57
CA ILE A 392 0.14 17.32 -12.05
C ILE A 392 -0.09 17.17 -10.54
N PHE A 393 -0.49 15.99 -10.08
CA PHE A 393 -0.70 15.72 -8.67
C PHE A 393 0.58 15.87 -7.85
N TYR A 394 1.72 15.36 -8.34
CA TYR A 394 3.00 15.53 -7.65
C TYR A 394 3.46 16.99 -7.62
N ILE A 395 3.27 17.75 -8.70
CA ILE A 395 3.54 19.20 -8.73
C ILE A 395 2.68 19.92 -7.68
N ALA A 396 1.39 19.59 -7.59
CA ALA A 396 0.51 20.14 -6.56
C ALA A 396 1.01 19.78 -5.14
N CYS A 397 1.50 18.57 -4.91
CA CYS A 397 2.08 18.17 -3.63
C CYS A 397 3.37 18.96 -3.29
N VAL A 398 4.23 19.29 -4.27
CA VAL A 398 5.36 20.19 -4.07
C VAL A 398 4.87 21.55 -3.57
N VAL A 399 3.88 22.14 -4.27
CA VAL A 399 3.31 23.45 -3.93
C VAL A 399 2.70 23.44 -2.53
N ILE A 400 1.86 22.45 -2.21
CA ILE A 400 1.23 22.32 -0.89
C ILE A 400 2.30 22.18 0.20
N THR A 401 3.28 21.29 0.03
CA THR A 401 4.33 21.07 1.02
C THR A 401 5.14 22.34 1.26
N TRP A 402 5.48 23.06 0.19
CA TRP A 402 6.23 24.31 0.27
C TRP A 402 5.42 25.44 0.91
N ALA A 403 4.19 25.69 0.43
CA ALA A 403 3.37 26.82 0.82
C ALA A 403 2.86 26.69 2.26
N VAL A 404 2.36 25.51 2.65
CA VAL A 404 1.71 25.31 3.95
C VAL A 404 2.72 25.02 5.06
N TYR A 405 3.78 24.27 4.75
CA TYR A 405 4.68 23.74 5.78
C TYR A 405 6.14 24.22 5.62
N GLY A 406 6.59 24.47 4.40
CA GLY A 406 7.96 24.93 4.10
C GLY A 406 8.23 26.38 4.50
N ARG A 407 7.25 27.29 4.38
CA ARG A 407 7.41 28.73 4.69
C ARG A 407 7.55 29.02 6.19
N HIS A 408 6.86 28.29 7.05
CA HIS A 408 6.85 28.56 8.50
C HIS A 408 7.90 27.77 9.30
N SER A 409 8.47 26.69 8.73
CA SER A 409 9.51 25.89 9.40
C SER A 409 10.88 26.59 9.48
N LYS A 410 11.12 27.66 8.71
CA LYS A 410 12.39 28.41 8.73
C LYS A 410 12.47 29.48 9.84
N ASN A 411 11.36 29.86 10.47
CA ASN A 411 11.30 31.00 11.40
C ASN A 411 11.58 30.68 12.88
N LYS A 412 12.16 29.53 13.20
CA LYS A 412 12.65 29.25 14.56
C LYS A 412 13.99 28.52 14.48
N LYS A 413 15.05 29.29 14.31
CA LYS A 413 16.38 28.92 14.80
C LYS A 413 16.43 29.18 16.29
#